data_AF-A0A1J5EZD4-F1
#
_entry.id   AF-A0A1J5EZD4-F1
#
_cell.length_a   1.000
_cell.length_b   1.000
_cell.length_c   1.000
_cell.angle_alpha   90.00
_cell.angle_beta   90.00
_cell.angle_gamma   90.00
#
_symmetry.space_group_name_H-M   'P 1'
#
loop_
_entity.id
_entity.type
_entity.pdbx_description
1 polymer ?
#
loop_
_entity_poly.entity_id
_entity_poly.type
_entity_poly.pdbx_seq_one_letter_code
_entity_poly.pdbx_strand_id
1 'polypeptide(L)'
;MSLTIILIVAVVLSLIFHFVGVYAGAKKTVWFVIALMWAGAINITMSEVKPKGYKDIEIMKGKYQNTDIIIEEAMPEVSVYEMIKIKQSFQINEQSQPLK
;
A
#
# COMPACT_ATOMS: atom_id res chain seq x y z
N MET A 1 -15.33 1.39 3.96
CA MET A 1 -15.59 0.59 2.76
C MET A 1 -14.89 -0.74 2.92
N SER A 2 -15.55 -1.87 2.68
CA SER A 2 -14.87 -3.18 2.67
C SER A 2 -14.17 -3.39 1.32
N LEU A 3 -13.01 -4.07 1.31
CA LEU A 3 -12.27 -4.45 0.10
C LEU A 3 -13.19 -5.14 -0.93
N THR A 4 -14.10 -5.98 -0.45
CA THR A 4 -15.09 -6.67 -1.29
C THR A 4 -15.98 -5.69 -2.03
N ILE A 5 -16.44 -4.62 -1.36
CA ILE A 5 -17.29 -3.59 -1.96
C ILE A 5 -16.51 -2.83 -3.04
N ILE A 6 -15.24 -2.51 -2.78
CA ILE A 6 -14.37 -1.80 -3.74
C ILE A 6 -14.13 -2.67 -4.99
N LEU A 7 -13.85 -3.96 -4.82
CA LEU A 7 -13.66 -4.90 -5.92
C LEU A 7 -14.93 -5.05 -6.77
N ILE A 8 -16.11 -5.17 -6.14
CA ILE A 8 -17.39 -5.23 -6.84
C ILE A 8 -17.58 -3.97 -7.69
N VAL A 9 -17.37 -2.79 -7.12
CA VAL A 9 -17.49 -1.52 -7.86
C VAL A 9 -16.49 -1.44 -9.01
N ALA A 10 -15.23 -1.85 -8.81
CA ALA A 10 -14.20 -1.86 -9.85
C ALA A 10 -14.57 -2.77 -11.04
N VAL A 11 -15.15 -3.94 -10.76
CA VAL A 11 -15.64 -4.86 -11.80
C VAL A 11 -16.83 -4.25 -12.55
N VAL A 12 -17.80 -3.68 -11.84
CA VAL A 12 -18.97 -3.03 -12.45
C VAL A 12 -18.55 -1.88 -13.36
N LEU A 13 -17.63 -1.01 -12.90
CA LEU A 13 -17.10 0.08 -13.71
C LEU A 13 -16.36 -0.44 -14.94
N SER A 14 -15.55 -1.50 -14.81
CA SER A 14 -14.86 -2.12 -15.95
C SER A 14 -15.85 -2.61 -17.02
N LEU A 15 -16.99 -3.17 -16.60
CA LEU A 15 -18.06 -3.59 -17.51
C LEU A 15 -18.76 -2.40 -18.17
N ILE A 16 -19.05 -1.31 -17.42
CA ILE A 16 -19.64 -0.10 -18.00
C ILE A 16 -18.72 0.50 -19.06
N PHE A 17 -17.43 0.65 -18.75
CA PHE A 17 -16.44 1.17 -19.70
C PHE A 17 -16.29 0.26 -20.92
N HIS A 18 -16.43 -1.06 -20.77
CA HIS A 18 -16.46 -1.97 -21.91
C HIS A 18 -17.56 -1.58 -22.92
N PHE A 19 -18.80 -1.39 -22.46
CA PHE A 19 -19.91 -1.03 -23.34
C PHE A 19 -19.73 0.36 -23.96
N VAL A 20 -19.25 1.34 -23.19
CA VAL A 20 -18.91 2.68 -23.71
C VAL A 20 -17.83 2.58 -24.80
N GLY A 21 -16.80 1.77 -24.57
CA GLY A 21 -15.73 1.54 -25.53
C GLY A 21 -16.20 0.83 -26.81
N VAL A 22 -17.15 -0.08 -26.71
CA VAL A 22 -17.78 -0.72 -27.88
C VAL A 22 -18.62 0.30 -28.66
N TYR A 23 -19.43 1.10 -27.99
CA TYR A 23 -20.28 2.12 -28.62
C TYR A 23 -19.47 3.22 -29.30
N ALA A 24 -18.37 3.64 -28.69
CA ALA A 24 -17.45 4.64 -29.26
C ALA A 24 -16.47 4.07 -30.30
N GLY A 25 -16.55 2.78 -30.65
CA GLY A 25 -15.63 2.13 -31.59
C GLY A 25 -14.18 1.98 -31.07
N ALA A 26 -13.93 2.25 -29.80
CA ALA A 26 -12.61 2.27 -29.16
C ALA A 26 -12.31 1.05 -28.27
N LYS A 27 -13.00 -0.08 -28.50
CA LYS A 27 -12.94 -1.31 -27.68
C LYS A 27 -11.52 -1.73 -27.28
N LYS A 28 -10.57 -1.73 -28.23
CA LYS A 28 -9.18 -2.15 -27.98
C LYS A 28 -8.45 -1.21 -27.02
N THR A 29 -8.60 0.10 -27.23
CA THR A 29 -7.99 1.13 -26.38
C THR A 29 -8.53 1.09 -24.97
N VAL A 30 -9.85 0.94 -24.80
CA VAL A 30 -10.47 0.84 -23.47
C VAL A 30 -9.97 -0.40 -22.71
N TRP A 31 -9.91 -1.55 -23.36
CA TRP A 31 -9.36 -2.76 -22.73
C TRP A 31 -7.90 -2.61 -22.32
N PHE A 32 -7.09 -1.97 -23.17
CA PHE A 32 -5.69 -1.69 -22.84
C PHE A 32 -5.57 -0.79 -21.60
N VAL A 33 -6.36 0.27 -21.53
CA VAL A 33 -6.38 1.18 -20.37
C VAL A 33 -6.88 0.47 -19.11
N ILE A 34 -7.94 -0.34 -19.20
CA ILE A 34 -8.44 -1.14 -18.07
C ILE A 34 -7.35 -2.09 -17.56
N ALA A 35 -6.65 -2.79 -18.46
CA ALA A 35 -5.55 -3.68 -18.07
C ALA A 35 -4.42 -2.93 -17.36
N LEU A 36 -4.04 -1.74 -17.84
CA LEU A 36 -3.05 -0.90 -17.16
C LEU A 36 -3.52 -0.43 -15.79
N MET A 37 -4.79 -0.04 -15.66
CA MET A 37 -5.36 0.37 -14.36
C MET A 37 -5.35 -0.78 -13.35
N TRP A 38 -5.72 -1.99 -13.77
CA TRP A 38 -5.65 -3.18 -12.92
C TRP A 38 -4.22 -3.54 -12.53
N ALA A 39 -3.28 -3.50 -13.48
CA ALA A 39 -1.86 -3.76 -13.21
C ALA A 39 -1.27 -2.73 -12.21
N GLY A 40 -1.61 -1.45 -12.39
CA GLY A 40 -1.20 -0.38 -11.48
C GLY A 40 -1.78 -0.56 -10.09
N ALA A 41 -3.09 -0.81 -9.98
CA ALA A 41 -3.76 -1.02 -8.69
C ALA A 41 -3.18 -2.21 -7.93
N ILE A 42 -3.01 -3.38 -8.59
CA ILE A 42 -2.42 -4.57 -7.96
C ILE A 42 -0.98 -4.31 -7.50
N ASN A 43 -0.17 -3.63 -8.31
CA ASN A 43 1.21 -3.34 -7.95
C ASN A 43 1.34 -2.41 -6.74
N ILE A 44 0.44 -1.41 -6.63
CA ILE A 44 0.39 -0.50 -5.48
C ILE A 44 0.00 -1.28 -4.23
N THR A 45 -1.10 -2.03 -4.25
CA THR A 45 -1.54 -2.84 -3.10
C THR A 45 -0.48 -3.87 -2.67
N MET A 46 0.14 -4.58 -3.62
CA MET A 46 1.22 -5.52 -3.32
C MET A 46 2.47 -4.83 -2.74
N SER A 47 2.74 -3.58 -3.13
CA SER A 47 3.86 -2.82 -2.60
C SER A 47 3.62 -2.31 -1.19
N GLU A 48 2.35 -2.09 -0.81
CA GLU A 48 1.97 -1.70 0.54
C GLU A 48 2.12 -2.82 1.57
N VAL A 49 2.00 -4.09 1.16
CA VAL A 49 2.00 -5.26 2.06
C VAL A 49 3.33 -6.05 1.99
N LYS A 50 4.45 -5.41 1.66
CA LYS A 50 5.72 -6.14 1.44
C LYS A 50 6.24 -6.81 2.73
N PRO A 51 6.56 -8.12 2.70
CA PRO A 51 7.13 -8.85 3.85
C PRO A 51 8.46 -8.27 4.35
N LYS A 52 9.22 -7.61 3.47
CA LYS A 52 10.48 -6.95 3.83
C LYS A 52 10.28 -5.82 4.84
N GLY A 53 9.15 -5.12 4.77
CA GLY A 53 8.81 -4.08 5.74
C GLY A 53 8.69 -4.64 7.15
N TYR A 54 8.00 -5.77 7.30
CA TYR A 54 7.86 -6.44 8.59
C TYR A 54 9.20 -6.89 9.17
N LYS A 55 10.14 -7.36 8.34
CA LYS A 55 11.51 -7.70 8.77
C LYS A 55 12.31 -6.49 9.22
N ASP A 56 12.19 -5.36 8.50
CA ASP A 56 12.86 -4.12 8.89
C ASP A 56 12.34 -3.63 10.26
N ILE A 57 11.03 -3.73 10.50
CA ILE A 57 10.40 -3.39 11.78
C ILE A 57 10.89 -4.28 12.92
N GLU A 58 11.03 -5.58 12.68
CA GLU A 58 11.55 -6.52 13.67
C GLU A 58 12.96 -6.15 14.15
N ILE A 59 13.83 -5.65 13.25
CA ILE A 59 15.18 -5.18 13.58
C ILE A 59 15.17 -3.85 14.35
N MET A 60 14.17 -3.01 14.12
CA MET A 60 14.01 -1.71 14.80
C MET A 60 13.34 -1.86 16.18
N LYS A 61 12.53 -2.90 16.37
CA LYS A 61 11.77 -3.16 17.59
C LYS A 61 12.70 -3.42 18.78
N GLY A 62 12.40 -2.83 19.93
CA GLY A 62 13.15 -2.96 21.18
C GLY A 62 14.37 -2.04 21.28
N LYS A 63 14.70 -1.28 20.23
CA LYS A 63 15.86 -0.35 20.24
C LYS A 63 15.54 1.00 20.86
N TYR A 64 14.33 1.50 20.65
CA TYR A 64 13.90 2.81 21.16
C TYR A 64 12.43 2.77 21.56
N GLN A 65 12.14 3.13 22.81
CA GLN A 65 10.78 3.09 23.35
C GLN A 65 9.78 3.92 22.53
N ASN A 66 10.19 5.10 22.06
CA ASN A 66 9.33 5.97 21.23
C ASN A 66 8.99 5.34 19.88
N THR A 67 9.96 4.65 19.27
CA THR A 67 9.75 3.94 18.00
C THR A 67 8.89 2.69 18.20
N ASP A 68 9.04 2.00 19.33
CA ASP A 68 8.25 0.81 19.67
C ASP A 68 6.76 1.14 19.85
N ILE A 69 6.43 2.29 20.44
CA ILE A 69 5.04 2.76 20.55
C ILE A 69 4.41 2.90 19.15
N ILE A 70 5.13 3.50 18.20
CA ILE A 70 4.65 3.69 16.82
C ILE A 70 4.52 2.33 16.11
N ILE A 71 5.42 1.39 16.37
CA ILE A 71 5.35 0.03 15.83
C ILE A 71 4.11 -0.71 16.37
N GLU A 72 3.81 -0.60 17.66
CA GLU A 72 2.64 -1.22 18.28
C GLU A 72 1.33 -0.65 17.75
N GLU A 73 1.27 0.66 17.51
CA GLU A 73 0.12 1.33 16.88
C GLU A 73 -0.12 0.88 15.43
N ALA A 74 0.96 0.57 14.70
CA ALA A 74 0.90 0.19 13.28
C ALA A 74 0.57 -1.30 13.04
N MET A 75 0.75 -2.16 14.04
CA MET A 75 0.52 -3.59 13.93
C MET A 75 -0.99 -3.92 14.08
N PRO A 76 -1.52 -4.94 13.38
CA PRO A 76 -0.82 -5.97 12.59
C PRO A 76 -0.62 -5.64 11.10
N GLU A 77 -1.26 -4.59 10.58
CA GLU A 77 -1.21 -4.22 9.16
C GLU A 77 -0.40 -2.94 8.96
N VAL A 78 0.88 -3.11 8.62
CA VAL A 78 1.77 -1.97 8.40
C VAL A 78 1.73 -1.55 6.95
N SER A 79 1.12 -0.39 6.69
CA SER A 79 1.14 0.26 5.37
C SER A 79 2.51 0.90 5.08
N VAL A 80 2.75 1.31 3.82
CA VAL A 80 3.94 2.09 3.45
C VAL A 80 4.04 3.40 4.24
N TYR A 81 2.90 4.03 4.54
CA TYR A 81 2.87 5.25 5.35
C TYR A 81 3.37 5.00 6.78
N GLU A 82 2.84 3.97 7.44
CA GLU A 82 3.26 3.54 8.77
C GLU A 82 4.75 3.16 8.78
N MET A 83 5.22 2.44 7.75
CA MET A 83 6.62 2.10 7.57
C MET A 83 7.54 3.33 7.52
N ILE A 84 7.14 4.37 6.79
CA ILE A 84 7.91 5.62 6.69
C ILE A 84 7.95 6.31 8.05
N LYS A 85 6.82 6.38 8.75
CA LYS A 85 6.71 6.99 10.08
C LYS A 85 7.61 6.28 11.10
N ILE A 86 7.60 4.95 11.11
CA ILE A 86 8.47 4.12 11.97
C ILE A 86 9.94 4.38 11.64
N LYS A 87 10.33 4.33 10.36
CA LYS A 87 11.72 4.59 9.95
C LYS A 87 12.19 5.99 10.30
N GLN A 88 11.33 7.00 10.14
CA GLN A 88 11.65 8.37 10.50
C GLN A 88 11.88 8.51 12.01
N SER A 89 11.01 7.91 12.84
CA SER A 89 11.22 7.88 14.29
C SER A 89 12.53 7.19 14.66
N PHE A 90 12.83 6.05 14.04
CA PHE A 90 14.06 5.32 14.27
C PHE A 90 15.30 6.16 13.95
N GLN A 91 15.33 6.81 12.78
CA GLN A 91 16.43 7.67 12.34
C GLN A 91 16.64 8.89 13.25
N ILE A 92 15.56 9.54 13.69
CA ILE A 92 15.65 10.67 14.62
C ILE A 92 16.28 10.23 15.94
N ASN A 93 15.89 9.06 16.46
CA ASN A 93 16.44 8.53 17.70
C ASN A 93 17.89 8.06 17.53
N GLU A 94 18.28 7.47 16.40
CA GLU A 94 19.70 7.17 16.11
C GLU A 94 20.57 8.44 16.04
N GLN A 95 20.05 9.52 15.44
CA GLN A 95 20.79 10.79 15.33
C GLN A 95 20.83 11.58 16.64
N SER A 96 19.81 11.45 17.49
CA SER A 96 19.64 12.28 18.70
C SER A 96 20.07 11.57 19.99
N GLN A 97 20.11 10.24 20.01
CA GLN A 97 20.55 9.43 21.13
C GLN A 97 21.56 8.37 20.65
N PRO A 98 22.86 8.72 20.55
CA PRO A 98 23.87 7.71 20.34
C PRO A 98 23.80 6.71 21.49
N LEU A 99 23.72 5.43 21.13
CA LEU A 99 23.60 4.26 22.00
C LEU A 99 24.37 4.41 23.31
N LYS A 100 23.72 4.14 24.44
CA LYS A 100 24.40 3.70 25.66
C LYS A 100 24.83 2.24 25.49
#